data_AF-A0A835VFX6-F1
#
_entry.id   AF-A0A835VFX6-F1
#
_cell.length_a   1.000
_cell.length_b   1.000
_cell.length_c   1.000
_cell.angle_alpha   90.00
_cell.angle_beta   90.00
_cell.angle_gamma   90.00
#
_symmetry.space_group_name_H-M   'P 1'
#
loop_
_entity.id
_entity.type
_entity.pdbx_description
1 polymer ?
#
loop_
_entity_poly.entity_id
_entity_poly.type
_entity_poly.pdbx_seq_one_letter_code
_entity_poly.pdbx_strand_id
1 'polypeptide(L)'
;MNNVPHTTFLLTHVCFLFYHMASNFTLRRLRHSIADLPSSIRFVTEAAWILALSYFIAYLETLAISNFPYYDFVDRALMYKVGSLFYAIYFVVSFPMFSR
;
A
#
# COMPACT_ATOMS: atom_id res chain seq x y z
N MET A 1 -16.14 -10.89 -20.21
CA MET A 1 -15.04 -10.36 -19.37
C MET A 1 -13.78 -10.42 -20.22
N ASN A 2 -13.05 -9.31 -20.40
CA ASN A 2 -12.00 -9.07 -21.42
C ASN A 2 -10.76 -10.00 -21.36
N ASN A 3 -10.90 -11.32 -21.55
CA ASN A 3 -9.79 -12.30 -21.59
C ASN A 3 -8.84 -12.28 -20.36
N VAL A 4 -9.26 -11.67 -19.25
CA VAL A 4 -8.50 -11.61 -18.00
C VAL A 4 -8.72 -12.92 -17.24
N PRO A 5 -7.66 -13.65 -16.82
CA PRO A 5 -7.79 -14.87 -16.05
C PRO A 5 -8.56 -14.63 -14.74
N HIS A 6 -9.56 -15.47 -14.42
CA HIS A 6 -10.33 -15.36 -13.17
C HIS A 6 -9.47 -15.43 -11.91
N THR A 7 -8.29 -16.05 -12.02
CA THR A 7 -7.29 -16.11 -10.94
C THR A 7 -6.81 -14.73 -10.50
N THR A 8 -6.81 -13.71 -11.37
CA THR A 8 -6.41 -12.34 -10.99
C THR A 8 -7.40 -11.69 -10.02
N PHE A 9 -8.70 -11.99 -10.13
CA PHE A 9 -9.75 -11.51 -9.22
C PHE A 9 -9.62 -12.10 -7.81
N LEU A 10 -9.30 -13.40 -7.73
CA LEU A 10 -9.06 -14.07 -6.45
C LEU A 10 -7.74 -13.59 -5.84
N LEU A 11 -6.72 -13.41 -6.67
CA LEU A 11 -5.41 -12.93 -6.23
C LEU A 11 -5.48 -11.50 -5.71
N THR A 12 -6.29 -10.62 -6.32
CA THR A 12 -6.47 -9.25 -5.81
C THR A 12 -6.98 -9.27 -4.37
N HIS A 13 -7.98 -10.10 -4.05
CA HIS A 13 -8.47 -10.23 -2.67
C HIS A 13 -7.37 -10.63 -1.68
N VAL A 14 -6.54 -11.61 -2.05
CA VAL A 14 -5.42 -12.04 -1.21
C VAL A 14 -4.39 -10.91 -1.05
N CYS A 15 -4.08 -10.18 -2.12
CA CYS A 15 -3.19 -9.01 -2.08
C CYS A 15 -3.75 -7.91 -1.15
N PHE A 16 -5.05 -7.59 -1.25
CA PHE A 16 -5.72 -6.63 -0.39
C PHE A 16 -5.65 -7.02 1.09
N LEU A 17 -5.95 -8.28 1.41
CA LEU A 17 -5.88 -8.78 2.79
C LEU A 17 -4.44 -8.82 3.32
N PHE A 18 -3.49 -9.23 2.49
CA PHE A 18 -2.09 -9.36 2.88
C PHE A 18 -1.49 -8.01 3.29
N TYR A 19 -1.71 -6.94 2.52
CA TYR A 19 -1.17 -5.64 2.92
C TYR A 19 -1.85 -5.10 4.17
N HIS A 20 -3.17 -5.32 4.37
CA HIS A 20 -3.85 -4.91 5.59
C HIS A 20 -3.34 -5.69 6.81
N MET A 21 -3.05 -6.98 6.67
CA MET A 21 -2.45 -7.77 7.73
C MET A 21 -1.03 -7.28 8.06
N ALA A 22 -0.19 -7.10 7.04
CA ALA A 22 1.20 -6.66 7.20
C ALA A 22 1.29 -5.24 7.79
N SER A 23 0.44 -4.32 7.34
CA SER A 23 0.33 -2.97 7.88
C SER A 23 -0.11 -2.97 9.35
N ASN A 24 -1.14 -3.72 9.72
CA ASN A 24 -1.58 -3.85 11.10
C ASN A 24 -0.48 -4.41 12.01
N PHE A 25 0.23 -5.44 11.55
CA PHE A 25 1.32 -6.04 12.31
C PHE A 25 2.47 -5.05 12.54
N THR A 26 2.91 -4.37 11.47
CA THR A 26 4.00 -3.38 11.54
C THR A 26 3.62 -2.16 12.38
N LEU A 27 2.39 -1.63 12.23
CA LEU A 27 1.92 -0.51 13.04
C LEU A 27 1.79 -0.85 14.53
N ARG A 28 1.32 -2.05 14.88
CA ARG A 28 1.29 -2.51 16.28
C ARG A 28 2.70 -2.58 16.86
N ARG A 29 3.65 -3.13 16.11
CA ARG A 29 5.05 -3.22 16.53
C ARG A 29 5.71 -1.84 16.65
N LEU A 30 5.43 -0.95 15.71
CA LEU A 30 5.90 0.44 15.72
C LEU A 30 5.37 1.18 16.95
N ARG A 31 4.04 1.12 17.20
CA ARG A 31 3.38 1.71 18.37
C ARG A 31 3.97 1.25 19.69
N HIS A 32 4.30 -0.04 19.79
CA HIS A 32 4.97 -0.58 20.98
C HIS A 32 6.39 -0.04 21.13
N SER A 33 7.12 0.11 20.03
CA SER A 33 8.52 0.61 20.02
C SER A 33 8.61 2.11 20.30
N ILE A 34 7.57 2.88 19.98
CA ILE A 34 7.50 4.34 20.19
C ILE A 34 6.64 4.73 21.39
N ALA A 35 6.30 3.77 22.27
CA ALA A 35 5.40 4.00 23.39
C ALA A 35 5.95 5.02 24.40
N ASP A 36 7.27 5.06 24.57
CA ASP A 36 7.96 5.95 25.52
C ASP A 36 8.27 7.35 24.94
N LEU A 37 7.95 7.58 23.66
CA LEU A 37 8.22 8.84 22.97
C LEU A 37 7.10 9.87 23.16
N PRO A 38 7.41 11.18 23.06
CA PRO A 38 6.41 12.23 23.11
C PRO A 38 5.34 12.07 22.02
N SER A 39 4.11 12.49 22.34
CA SER A 39 2.93 12.34 21.48
C SER A 39 3.12 12.90 20.06
N SER A 40 3.81 14.04 19.92
CA SER A 40 4.10 14.65 18.62
C SER A 40 5.02 13.77 17.75
N ILE A 41 6.06 13.17 18.35
CA ILE A 41 6.99 12.30 17.63
C ILE A 41 6.28 11.00 17.23
N ARG A 42 5.44 10.46 18.12
CA ARG A 42 4.62 9.29 17.84
C ARG A 42 3.68 9.52 16.64
N PHE A 43 2.98 10.65 16.61
CA PHE A 43 2.10 10.99 15.49
C PHE A 43 2.85 11.11 14.17
N VAL A 44 3.98 11.84 14.15
CA VAL A 44 4.80 12.01 12.93
C VAL A 44 5.35 10.68 12.45
N THR A 45 5.80 9.81 13.36
CA THR A 45 6.36 8.50 13.02
C THR A 45 5.28 7.56 12.49
N GLU A 46 4.09 7.53 13.09
CA GLU A 46 2.95 6.75 12.59
C GLU A 46 2.52 7.23 11.19
N ALA A 47 2.40 8.54 10.97
CA ALA A 47 2.05 9.11 9.68
C ALA A 47 3.10 8.81 8.61
N ALA A 48 4.39 8.99 8.92
CA ALA A 48 5.49 8.68 8.02
C ALA A 48 5.52 7.19 7.64
N TRP A 49 5.23 6.30 8.59
CA TRP A 49 5.19 4.86 8.36
C TRP A 49 4.03 4.45 7.44
N ILE A 50 2.83 5.02 7.66
CA ILE A 50 1.66 4.79 6.80
C ILE A 50 1.96 5.24 5.36
N LEU A 51 2.56 6.42 5.19
CA LEU A 51 2.96 6.93 3.88
C LEU A 51 4.01 6.05 3.19
N ALA A 52 5.00 5.57 3.94
CA ALA A 52 6.02 4.67 3.40
C ALA A 52 5.41 3.33 2.95
N LEU A 53 4.55 2.73 3.78
CA LEU A 53 3.88 1.47 3.45
C LEU A 53 2.91 1.62 2.27
N SER A 54 2.11 2.68 2.22
CA SER A 54 1.17 2.90 1.13
C SER A 54 1.88 3.06 -0.21
N TYR A 55 2.98 3.82 -0.24
CA TYR A 55 3.82 3.95 -1.42
C TYR A 55 4.46 2.62 -1.82
N PHE A 56 4.96 1.85 -0.86
CA PHE A 56 5.56 0.54 -1.12
C PHE A 56 4.57 -0.45 -1.73
N ILE A 57 3.34 -0.53 -1.19
CA ILE A 57 2.30 -1.41 -1.72
C ILE A 57 1.84 -0.96 -3.10
N ALA A 58 1.61 0.35 -3.30
CA ALA A 58 1.28 0.89 -4.61
C ALA A 58 2.37 0.56 -5.64
N TYR A 59 3.64 0.69 -5.27
CA TYR A 59 4.76 0.32 -6.13
C TYR A 59 4.76 -1.18 -6.48
N LEU A 60 4.54 -2.07 -5.52
CA LEU A 60 4.44 -3.51 -5.79
C LEU A 60 3.27 -3.84 -6.73
N GLU A 61 2.12 -3.21 -6.57
CA GLU A 61 1.00 -3.39 -7.50
C GLU A 61 1.34 -2.85 -8.90
N THR A 62 2.00 -1.70 -9.00
CA THR A 62 2.44 -1.18 -10.30
C THR A 62 3.42 -2.13 -11.01
N LEU A 63 4.34 -2.75 -10.26
CA LEU A 63 5.26 -3.76 -10.78
C LEU A 63 4.52 -5.03 -11.23
N ALA A 64 3.57 -5.51 -10.43
CA ALA A 64 2.78 -6.70 -10.76
C ALA A 64 1.96 -6.49 -12.04
N ILE A 65 1.32 -5.33 -12.19
CA ILE A 65 0.55 -4.97 -13.38
C ILE A 65 1.47 -4.77 -14.60
N SER A 66 2.67 -4.21 -14.42
CA SER A 66 3.61 -3.98 -15.53
C SER A 66 4.17 -5.25 -16.17
N ASN A 67 4.08 -6.38 -15.49
CA ASN A 67 4.42 -7.70 -16.03
C ASN A 67 3.20 -8.43 -16.65
N PHE A 68 2.02 -7.81 -16.68
CA PHE A 68 0.82 -8.42 -17.21
C PHE A 68 0.77 -8.29 -18.75
N PRO A 69 0.71 -9.40 -19.51
CA PRO A 69 0.90 -9.39 -20.97
C PRO A 69 -0.21 -8.68 -21.76
N TYR A 70 -1.33 -8.35 -21.13
CA TYR A 70 -2.46 -7.64 -21.75
C TYR A 70 -2.54 -6.15 -21.35
N TYR A 71 -1.53 -5.64 -20.63
CA TYR A 71 -1.52 -4.27 -20.13
C TYR A 71 -0.15 -3.62 -20.33
N ASP A 72 -0.06 -2.67 -21.25
CA ASP A 72 1.17 -1.91 -21.51
C ASP A 72 1.06 -0.48 -20.98
N PHE A 73 2.11 -0.05 -20.30
CA PHE A 73 2.28 1.33 -19.87
C PHE A 73 3.01 2.12 -20.95
N VAL A 74 2.39 3.20 -21.43
CA VAL A 74 3.02 4.15 -22.36
C VAL A 74 4.29 4.75 -21.75
N ASP A 75 4.24 5.15 -20.47
CA ASP A 75 5.39 5.66 -19.71
C ASP A 75 5.51 4.99 -18.32
N ARG A 76 6.28 3.89 -18.26
CA ARG A 76 6.54 3.14 -17.02
C ARG A 76 7.17 4.01 -15.93
N ALA A 77 8.08 4.92 -16.31
CA ALA A 77 8.77 5.80 -15.37
C ALA A 77 7.85 6.81 -14.67
N LEU A 78 6.87 7.37 -15.40
CA LEU A 78 5.86 8.25 -14.83
C LEU A 78 4.85 7.48 -13.99
N MET A 79 4.50 6.26 -14.40
CA MET A 79 3.59 5.41 -13.64
C MET A 79 4.17 4.98 -12.29
N TYR A 80 5.46 4.63 -12.24
CA TYR A 80 6.15 4.28 -10.99
C TYR A 80 6.36 5.45 -10.03
N LYS A 81 6.39 6.70 -10.51
CA LYS A 81 6.62 7.88 -9.67
C LYS A 81 5.35 8.65 -9.32
N VAL A 82 4.50 8.90 -10.31
CA VAL A 82 3.30 9.74 -10.17
C VAL A 82 2.07 8.87 -10.00
N GLY A 83 1.95 7.80 -10.79
CA GLY A 83 0.83 6.86 -10.73
C GLY A 83 0.76 6.13 -9.39
N SER A 84 1.89 5.58 -8.93
CA SER A 84 2.02 4.94 -7.62
C SER A 84 1.74 5.91 -6.47
N LEU A 85 2.15 7.18 -6.57
CA LEU A 85 1.95 8.19 -5.54
C LEU A 85 0.47 8.58 -5.41
N PHE A 86 -0.23 8.77 -6.53
CA PHE A 86 -1.68 8.99 -6.52
C PHE A 86 -2.43 7.77 -6.04
N TYR A 87 -1.99 6.58 -6.46
CA TYR A 87 -2.63 5.33 -6.07
C TYR A 87 -2.41 5.00 -4.58
N ALA A 88 -1.25 5.37 -4.03
CA ALA A 88 -0.94 5.26 -2.61
C ALA A 88 -1.96 6.01 -1.72
N ILE A 89 -2.59 7.08 -2.20
CA ILE A 89 -3.62 7.82 -1.45
C ILE A 89 -4.83 6.91 -1.14
N TYR A 90 -5.24 6.05 -2.07
CA TYR A 90 -6.32 5.07 -1.82
C TYR A 90 -5.95 4.08 -0.72
N PHE A 91 -4.69 3.68 -0.66
CA PHE A 91 -4.19 2.84 0.43
C PHE A 91 -4.12 3.61 1.74
N VAL A 92 -3.64 4.86 1.75
CA VAL A 92 -3.61 5.72 2.95
C VAL A 92 -4.99 5.85 3.59
N VAL A 93 -6.05 6.02 2.79
CA VAL A 93 -7.44 6.08 3.29
C VAL A 93 -7.95 4.72 3.76
N SER A 94 -7.40 3.63 3.23
CA SER A 94 -7.74 2.25 3.59
C SER A 94 -7.04 1.77 4.86
N PHE A 95 -5.93 2.40 5.27
CA PHE A 95 -5.48 2.27 6.66
C PHE A 95 -6.64 2.78 7.54
N PRO A 96 -7.21 1.94 8.42
CA PRO A 96 -8.27 2.37 9.32
C PRO A 96 -7.83 3.69 9.98
N MET A 97 -8.71 4.64 10.28
CA MET A 97 -9.53 4.53 11.48
C MET A 97 -8.74 4.06 12.73
N PHE A 98 -7.42 4.30 12.76
CA PHE A 98 -6.45 3.85 13.77
C PHE A 98 -6.53 4.66 15.07
N SER A 99 -7.49 5.57 15.15
CA SER A 99 -8.02 6.20 16.36
C SER A 99 -9.37 5.57 16.70
N ARG A 100 -9.36 4.33 17.19
CA ARG A 100 -10.46 3.80 17.99
C ARG A 100 -9.89 2.97 19.12
#